data_AF-R5GS73-F1
#
_entry.id   AF-R5GS73-F1
#
_cell.length_a   1.000
_cell.length_b   1.000
_cell.length_c   1.000
_cell.angle_alpha   90.00
_cell.angle_beta   90.00
_cell.angle_gamma   90.00
#
_symmetry.space_group_name_H-M   'P 1'
#
loop_
_entity.id
_entity.type
_entity.pdbx_description
1 polymer ?
#
loop_
_entity_poly.entity_id
_entity_poly.type
_entity_poly.pdbx_seq_one_letter_code
_entity_poly.pdbx_strand_id
1 'polypeptide(L)'
;MKKVISSMALMLLVASGQVAMAQRADRDSRAAQRVERQAESLAKSMDLDGEQKTTFVSLYKEYQDTLRAVRRDAFQPKRDKDEKLSEEEAEQRILASFEREAKVNALKQEYYKKFRAHFKASQLVRVFVHEFPAPQRRMPSGGPGFGGPMQGGPGARGGFGGGW
;
A
#
# COMPACT_ATOMS: atom_id res chain seq x y z
N MET A 1 48.96 14.85 0.02
CA MET A 1 48.11 13.71 0.46
C MET A 1 46.75 14.12 1.03
N LYS A 2 46.62 15.19 1.83
CA LYS A 2 45.29 15.64 2.34
C LYS A 2 44.26 16.00 1.25
N LYS A 3 44.69 16.59 0.13
CA LYS A 3 43.81 17.01 -0.99
C LYS A 3 43.28 15.84 -1.85
N VAL A 4 44.06 14.77 -2.00
CA VAL A 4 43.65 13.55 -2.75
C VAL A 4 42.71 12.66 -1.94
N ILE A 5 42.89 12.59 -0.61
CA ILE A 5 41.96 11.89 0.28
C ILE A 5 40.60 12.62 0.32
N SER A 6 40.59 13.95 0.33
CA SER A 6 39.36 14.76 0.26
C SER A 6 38.62 14.60 -1.09
N SER A 7 39.35 14.39 -2.19
CA SER A 7 38.77 14.14 -3.52
C SER A 7 38.12 12.76 -3.63
N MET A 8 38.70 11.74 -2.99
CA MET A 8 38.21 10.35 -3.04
C MET A 8 36.98 10.14 -2.15
N ALA A 9 36.91 10.84 -1.01
CA ALA A 9 35.73 10.86 -0.14
C ALA A 9 34.51 11.54 -0.80
N LEU A 10 34.74 12.56 -1.65
CA LEU A 10 33.66 13.26 -2.37
C LEU A 10 33.06 12.40 -3.51
N MET A 11 33.87 11.58 -4.19
CA MET A 11 33.39 10.66 -5.24
C MET A 11 32.52 9.51 -4.69
N LEU A 12 32.81 8.99 -3.50
CA LEU A 12 32.00 7.94 -2.84
C LEU A 12 30.61 8.45 -2.40
N LEU A 13 30.48 9.75 -2.11
CA LEU A 13 29.22 10.37 -1.71
C LEU A 13 28.27 10.64 -2.90
N VAL A 14 28.82 10.85 -4.11
CA VAL A 14 28.03 10.98 -5.34
C VAL A 14 27.49 9.63 -5.82
N ALA A 15 28.27 8.55 -5.69
CA ALA A 15 27.86 7.21 -6.12
C ALA A 15 26.71 6.62 -5.26
N SER A 16 26.67 6.91 -3.96
CA SER A 16 25.61 6.43 -3.05
C SER A 16 24.25 7.11 -3.30
N GLY A 17 24.25 8.39 -3.68
CA GLY A 17 23.04 9.10 -4.11
C GLY A 17 22.41 8.51 -5.38
N GLN A 18 23.23 8.08 -6.34
CA GLN A 18 22.74 7.49 -7.60
C GLN A 18 22.05 6.13 -7.38
N VAL A 19 22.57 5.28 -6.50
CA VAL A 19 21.96 3.98 -6.18
C VAL A 19 20.63 4.17 -5.44
N ALA A 20 20.56 5.11 -4.49
CA ALA A 20 19.32 5.42 -3.77
C ALA A 20 18.22 5.99 -4.71
N MET A 21 18.59 6.88 -5.64
CA MET A 21 17.68 7.41 -6.66
C MET A 21 17.19 6.32 -7.61
N ALA A 22 18.07 5.43 -8.08
CA ALA A 22 17.72 4.32 -8.96
C ALA A 22 16.77 3.32 -8.28
N GLN A 23 17.01 2.99 -7.00
CA GLN A 23 16.13 2.12 -6.22
C GLN A 23 14.75 2.75 -6.00
N ARG A 24 14.67 4.06 -5.80
CA ARG A 24 13.40 4.78 -5.67
C ARG A 24 12.63 4.77 -6.99
N ALA A 25 13.31 5.06 -8.09
CA ALA A 25 12.73 5.02 -9.43
C ALA A 25 12.21 3.62 -9.80
N ASP A 26 12.96 2.55 -9.49
CA ASP A 26 12.53 1.17 -9.73
C ASP A 26 11.30 0.79 -8.88
N ARG A 27 11.26 1.19 -7.60
CA ARG A 27 10.09 0.95 -6.74
C ARG A 27 8.84 1.66 -7.23
N ASP A 28 8.96 2.92 -7.65
CA ASP A 28 7.84 3.71 -8.14
C ASP A 28 7.35 3.16 -9.50
N SER A 29 8.25 2.76 -10.40
CA SER A 29 7.91 2.07 -11.65
C SER A 29 7.14 0.77 -11.40
N ARG A 30 7.61 -0.07 -10.46
CA ARG A 30 6.88 -1.31 -10.10
C ARG A 30 5.51 -1.03 -9.49
N ALA A 31 5.36 0.06 -8.73
CA ALA A 31 4.06 0.45 -8.17
C ALA A 31 3.08 0.87 -9.27
N ALA A 32 3.52 1.70 -10.21
CA ALA A 32 2.73 2.13 -11.36
C ALA A 32 2.29 0.92 -12.21
N GLN A 33 3.19 -0.02 -12.50
CA GLN A 33 2.85 -1.25 -13.24
C GLN A 33 1.82 -2.11 -12.51
N ARG A 34 1.85 -2.17 -11.17
CA ARG A 34 0.83 -2.90 -10.40
C ARG A 34 -0.54 -2.23 -10.53
N VAL A 35 -0.60 -0.90 -10.40
CA VAL A 35 -1.85 -0.14 -10.57
C VAL A 35 -2.41 -0.33 -11.96
N GLU A 36 -1.56 -0.27 -12.99
CA GLU A 36 -1.96 -0.49 -14.38
C GLU A 36 -2.54 -1.89 -14.61
N ARG A 37 -1.86 -2.95 -14.15
CA ARG A 37 -2.38 -4.33 -14.24
C ARG A 37 -3.70 -4.50 -13.50
N GLN A 38 -3.87 -3.85 -12.34
CA GLN A 38 -5.14 -3.88 -11.62
C GLN A 38 -6.25 -3.18 -12.40
N ALA A 39 -5.96 -2.01 -12.98
CA ALA A 39 -6.90 -1.26 -13.80
C ALA A 39 -7.37 -2.09 -15.01
N GLU A 40 -6.42 -2.73 -15.71
CA GLU A 40 -6.72 -3.60 -16.85
C GLU A 40 -7.53 -4.83 -16.46
N SER A 41 -7.19 -5.47 -15.34
CA SER A 41 -7.91 -6.63 -14.82
C SER A 41 -9.35 -6.26 -14.45
N LEU A 42 -9.54 -5.14 -13.73
CA LEU A 42 -10.86 -4.62 -13.38
C LEU A 42 -11.67 -4.28 -14.63
N ALA A 43 -11.07 -3.57 -15.59
CA ALA A 43 -11.72 -3.24 -16.86
C ALA A 43 -12.19 -4.50 -17.60
N LYS A 44 -11.33 -5.52 -17.70
CA LYS A 44 -11.69 -6.80 -18.31
C LYS A 44 -12.82 -7.49 -17.54
N SER A 45 -12.78 -7.46 -16.21
CA SER A 45 -13.79 -8.11 -15.37
C SER A 45 -15.18 -7.46 -15.44
N MET A 46 -15.24 -6.22 -15.91
CA MET A 46 -16.46 -5.43 -16.10
C MET A 46 -16.84 -5.35 -17.59
N ASP A 47 -16.19 -6.14 -18.44
CA ASP A 47 -16.37 -6.20 -19.89
C ASP A 47 -16.26 -4.84 -20.58
N LEU A 48 -15.35 -3.98 -20.11
CA LEU A 48 -15.08 -2.68 -20.73
C LEU A 48 -14.14 -2.82 -21.92
N ASP A 49 -14.50 -2.20 -23.04
CA ASP A 49 -13.71 -2.17 -24.28
C ASP A 49 -13.48 -0.73 -24.78
N GLY A 50 -12.67 -0.61 -25.84
CA GLY A 50 -12.42 0.64 -26.56
C GLY A 50 -12.19 1.88 -25.69
N GLU A 51 -13.01 2.89 -25.91
CA GLU A 51 -12.96 4.17 -25.21
C GLU A 51 -13.29 4.02 -23.72
N GLN A 52 -14.30 3.21 -23.36
CA GLN A 52 -14.71 3.01 -21.97
C GLN A 52 -13.58 2.40 -21.12
N LYS A 53 -12.85 1.44 -21.68
CA LYS A 53 -11.65 0.87 -21.04
C LYS A 53 -10.59 1.93 -20.81
N THR A 54 -10.33 2.77 -21.82
CA THR A 54 -9.31 3.83 -21.76
C THR A 54 -9.66 4.86 -20.68
N THR A 55 -10.92 5.32 -20.65
CA THR A 55 -11.44 6.22 -19.61
C THR A 55 -11.33 5.57 -18.23
N PHE A 56 -11.70 4.30 -18.09
CA PHE A 56 -11.63 3.60 -16.80
C PHE A 56 -10.19 3.51 -16.28
N VAL A 57 -9.25 3.08 -17.12
CA VAL A 57 -7.85 2.91 -16.74
C VAL A 57 -7.23 4.24 -16.33
N SER A 58 -7.51 5.31 -17.07
CA SER A 58 -7.03 6.67 -16.74
C SER A 58 -7.58 7.13 -15.40
N LEU A 59 -8.90 7.06 -15.20
CA LEU A 59 -9.56 7.51 -13.97
C LEU A 59 -9.17 6.66 -12.75
N TYR A 60 -8.94 5.36 -12.94
CA TYR A 60 -8.48 4.47 -11.87
C TYR A 60 -7.04 4.73 -11.45
N LYS A 61 -6.15 5.06 -12.40
CA LYS A 61 -4.77 5.47 -12.07
C LYS A 61 -4.78 6.76 -11.23
N GLU A 62 -5.53 7.77 -11.64
CA GLU A 62 -5.68 9.04 -10.91
C GLU A 62 -6.21 8.80 -9.48
N TYR A 63 -7.24 7.96 -9.35
CA TYR A 63 -7.81 7.57 -8.06
C TYR A 63 -6.77 6.90 -7.14
N GLN A 64 -6.01 5.94 -7.65
CA GLN A 64 -4.99 5.21 -6.86
C GLN A 64 -3.81 6.11 -6.46
N ASP A 65 -3.38 7.01 -7.35
CA ASP A 65 -2.31 7.96 -7.06
C ASP A 65 -2.74 8.95 -5.97
N THR A 66 -3.96 9.48 -6.07
CA THR A 66 -4.52 10.40 -5.06
C THR A 66 -4.70 9.67 -3.72
N LEU A 67 -5.22 8.44 -3.74
CA LEU A 67 -5.36 7.62 -2.54
C LEU A 67 -4.01 7.32 -1.88
N ARG A 68 -2.97 7.05 -2.67
CA ARG A 68 -1.60 6.85 -2.19
C ARG A 68 -1.03 8.13 -1.57
N ALA A 69 -1.29 9.29 -2.18
CA ALA A 69 -0.86 10.58 -1.63
C ALA A 69 -1.51 10.84 -0.26
N VAL A 70 -2.84 10.72 -0.14
CA VAL A 70 -3.57 10.89 1.13
C VAL A 70 -3.05 9.93 2.21
N ARG A 71 -2.79 8.67 1.85
CA ARG A 71 -2.24 7.66 2.78
C ARG A 71 -0.81 7.97 3.21
N ARG A 72 0.02 8.50 2.31
CA ARG A 72 1.41 8.87 2.59
C ARG A 72 1.48 10.11 3.48
N ASP A 73 0.67 11.12 3.19
CA ASP A 73 0.67 12.38 3.94
C ASP A 73 0.12 12.17 5.36
N ALA A 74 -0.74 11.15 5.54
CA ALA A 74 -1.20 10.70 6.85
C ALA A 74 -0.28 9.67 7.54
N PHE A 75 0.86 9.31 6.93
CA PHE A 75 1.77 8.30 7.48
C PHE A 75 2.62 8.93 8.59
N GLN A 76 2.28 8.62 9.84
CA GLN A 76 3.22 8.81 10.96
C GLN A 76 4.35 7.78 10.80
N PRO A 77 5.64 8.17 10.99
CA PRO A 77 6.74 7.23 10.87
C PRO A 77 6.49 6.03 11.80
N LYS A 78 6.71 4.81 11.30
CA LYS A 78 6.73 3.62 12.14
C LYS A 78 7.78 3.84 13.23
N ARG A 79 7.34 4.24 14.41
CA ARG A 79 8.15 4.19 15.62
C ARG A 79 7.84 2.89 16.32
N ASP A 80 8.90 2.18 16.64
CA ASP A 80 8.86 0.86 17.21
C ASP A 80 7.98 0.82 18.46
N LYS A 81 6.99 -0.08 18.40
CA LYS A 81 6.15 -0.60 19.47
C LYS A 81 5.12 0.37 20.06
N ASP A 82 3.86 0.04 19.80
CA ASP A 82 2.67 0.57 20.50
C ASP A 82 2.75 0.36 22.04
N GLU A 83 3.69 -0.47 22.51
CA GLU A 83 3.94 -0.79 23.93
C GLU A 83 4.57 0.36 24.75
N LYS A 84 4.90 1.51 24.17
CA LYS A 84 5.57 2.64 24.87
C LYS A 84 5.02 4.04 24.58
N LEU A 85 3.78 4.17 24.11
CA LEU A 85 3.17 5.49 23.91
C LEU A 85 2.69 6.07 25.24
N SER A 86 2.80 7.40 25.44
CA SER A 86 2.04 8.08 26.50
C SER A 86 0.54 8.07 26.19
N GLU A 87 -0.31 8.36 27.17
CA GLU A 87 -1.76 8.45 26.95
C GLU A 87 -2.11 9.50 25.89
N GLU A 88 -1.43 10.65 25.93
CA GLU A 88 -1.62 11.75 24.97
C GLU A 88 -1.13 11.36 23.57
N GLU A 89 -0.01 10.65 23.45
CA GLU A 89 0.49 10.15 22.17
C GLU A 89 -0.44 9.07 21.58
N ALA A 90 -1.01 8.21 22.43
CA ALA A 90 -1.99 7.22 22.04
C ALA A 90 -3.28 7.89 21.53
N GLU A 91 -3.80 8.88 22.26
CA GLU A 91 -4.99 9.65 21.86
C GLU A 91 -4.76 10.37 20.52
N GLN A 92 -3.64 11.09 20.36
CA GLN A 92 -3.30 11.76 19.10
C GLN A 92 -3.23 10.77 17.93
N ARG A 93 -2.66 9.59 18.16
CA ARG A 93 -2.58 8.54 17.12
C ARG A 93 -3.94 7.98 16.75
N ILE A 94 -4.82 7.77 17.73
CA ILE A 94 -6.21 7.35 17.49
C ILE A 94 -6.94 8.42 16.67
N LEU A 95 -6.91 9.68 17.07
CA LEU A 95 -7.59 10.77 16.38
C LEU A 95 -7.06 10.99 14.96
N ALA A 96 -5.73 10.94 14.77
CA ALA A 96 -5.12 11.02 13.45
C ALA A 96 -5.55 9.85 12.53
N SER A 97 -5.83 8.68 13.11
CA SER A 97 -6.33 7.54 12.35
C SER A 97 -7.75 7.76 11.82
N PHE A 98 -8.63 8.34 12.64
CA PHE A 98 -9.99 8.70 12.24
C PHE A 98 -10.01 9.81 11.20
N GLU A 99 -9.17 10.84 11.37
CA GLU A 99 -9.07 11.91 10.39
C GLU A 99 -8.59 11.39 9.03
N ARG A 100 -7.61 10.48 9.02
CA ARG A 100 -7.16 9.80 7.80
C ARG A 100 -8.29 9.01 7.15
N GLU A 101 -9.03 8.23 7.92
CA GLU A 101 -10.16 7.45 7.40
C GLU A 101 -11.26 8.34 6.82
N ALA A 102 -11.56 9.47 7.48
CA ALA A 102 -12.49 10.47 6.97
C ALA A 102 -12.02 11.04 5.63
N LYS A 103 -10.73 11.41 5.50
CA LYS A 103 -10.15 11.90 4.23
C LYS A 103 -10.21 10.85 3.12
N VAL A 104 -9.87 9.61 3.42
CA VAL A 104 -9.96 8.50 2.46
C VAL A 104 -11.41 8.26 2.04
N ASN A 105 -12.36 8.30 2.97
CA ASN A 105 -13.77 8.10 2.67
C ASN A 105 -14.32 9.23 1.79
N ALA A 106 -14.01 10.49 2.11
CA ALA A 106 -14.40 11.65 1.30
C ALA A 106 -13.86 11.53 -0.14
N LEU A 107 -12.59 11.14 -0.30
CA LEU A 107 -11.98 10.90 -1.60
C LEU A 107 -12.70 9.76 -2.36
N LYS A 108 -13.00 8.65 -1.69
CA LYS A 108 -13.77 7.54 -2.30
C LYS A 108 -15.14 8.02 -2.80
N GLN A 109 -15.85 8.83 -2.03
CA GLN A 109 -17.14 9.39 -2.41
C GLN A 109 -17.03 10.34 -3.61
N GLU A 110 -16.00 11.19 -3.64
CA GLU A 110 -15.72 12.09 -4.77
C GLU A 110 -15.46 11.30 -6.05
N TYR A 111 -14.53 10.34 -6.00
CA TYR A 111 -14.20 9.53 -7.16
C TYR A 111 -15.36 8.64 -7.58
N TYR A 112 -16.16 8.11 -6.66
CA TYR A 112 -17.38 7.38 -7.01
C TYR A 112 -18.29 8.22 -7.92
N LYS A 113 -18.48 9.51 -7.63
CA LYS A 113 -19.27 10.41 -8.48
C LYS A 113 -18.64 10.55 -9.87
N LYS A 114 -17.32 10.71 -9.97
CA LYS A 114 -16.58 10.75 -11.25
C LYS A 114 -16.77 9.46 -12.05
N PHE A 115 -16.61 8.30 -11.41
CA PHE A 115 -16.84 7.00 -12.05
C PHE A 115 -18.30 6.81 -12.47
N ARG A 116 -19.27 7.24 -11.67
CA ARG A 116 -20.71 7.08 -11.98
C ARG A 116 -21.17 7.88 -13.19
N ALA A 117 -20.44 8.91 -13.59
CA ALA A 117 -20.71 9.64 -14.83
C ALA A 117 -20.51 8.77 -16.09
N HIS A 118 -19.67 7.73 -16.01
CA HIS A 118 -19.29 6.90 -17.15
C HIS A 118 -19.67 5.42 -16.98
N PHE A 119 -19.79 4.91 -15.75
CA PHE A 119 -19.96 3.48 -15.46
C PHE A 119 -21.18 3.21 -14.58
N LYS A 120 -21.76 2.01 -14.72
CA LYS A 120 -22.91 1.56 -13.91
C LYS A 120 -22.47 1.25 -12.49
N ALA A 121 -23.35 1.50 -11.51
CA ALA A 121 -23.07 1.20 -10.11
C ALA A 121 -22.70 -0.28 -9.88
N SER A 122 -23.32 -1.21 -10.61
CA SER A 122 -23.03 -2.65 -10.55
C SER A 122 -21.59 -3.00 -10.92
N GLN A 123 -21.02 -2.32 -11.92
CA GLN A 123 -19.61 -2.47 -12.31
C GLN A 123 -18.69 -1.93 -11.21
N LEU A 124 -19.05 -0.78 -10.63
CA LEU A 124 -18.25 -0.08 -9.62
C LEU A 124 -18.26 -0.74 -8.23
N VAL A 125 -19.17 -1.69 -7.95
CA VAL A 125 -19.10 -2.51 -6.73
C VAL A 125 -17.71 -3.14 -6.59
N ARG A 126 -17.15 -3.65 -7.70
CA ARG A 126 -15.83 -4.27 -7.74
C ARG A 126 -14.68 -3.28 -7.50
N VAL A 127 -14.92 -1.98 -7.64
CA VAL A 127 -13.90 -0.94 -7.46
C VAL A 127 -13.91 -0.40 -6.03
N PHE A 128 -15.10 -0.18 -5.46
CA PHE A 128 -15.27 0.53 -4.19
C PHE A 128 -15.63 -0.36 -3.01
N VAL A 129 -16.27 -1.50 -3.25
CA VAL A 129 -16.79 -2.42 -2.23
C VAL A 129 -15.92 -3.68 -2.18
N HIS A 130 -14.63 -3.57 -2.49
CA HIS A 130 -13.71 -4.70 -2.40
C HIS A 130 -13.57 -5.13 -0.93
N GLU A 131 -14.44 -6.07 -0.51
CA GLU A 131 -14.09 -7.10 0.46
C GLU A 131 -12.95 -7.87 -0.19
N PHE A 132 -11.71 -7.49 0.12
CA PHE A 132 -10.64 -8.46 -0.05
C PHE A 132 -11.03 -9.63 0.85
N PRO A 133 -11.12 -10.88 0.34
CA PRO A 133 -10.99 -12.01 1.25
C PRO A 133 -9.71 -11.72 2.03
N ALA A 134 -9.84 -11.61 3.35
CA ALA A 134 -8.70 -11.39 4.23
C ALA A 134 -7.57 -12.26 3.71
N PRO A 135 -6.34 -11.72 3.51
CA PRO A 135 -5.27 -12.46 2.87
C PRO A 135 -5.28 -13.84 3.50
N GLN A 136 -5.66 -14.87 2.73
CA GLN A 136 -5.54 -16.24 3.20
C GLN A 136 -4.08 -16.29 3.57
N ARG A 137 -3.82 -16.31 4.89
CA ARG A 137 -2.48 -16.57 5.40
C ARG A 137 -2.10 -17.79 4.60
N ARG A 138 -1.11 -17.65 3.72
CA ARG A 138 -0.47 -18.81 3.14
C ARG A 138 0.09 -19.50 4.37
N MET A 139 -0.69 -20.42 4.96
CA MET A 139 -0.17 -21.47 5.80
C MET A 139 1.02 -21.98 5.00
N PRO A 140 2.24 -21.96 5.55
CA PRO A 140 3.37 -22.58 4.89
C PRO A 140 2.88 -23.98 4.53
N SER A 141 2.75 -24.24 3.24
CA SER A 141 2.34 -25.55 2.74
C SER A 141 3.30 -26.53 3.38
N GLY A 142 2.79 -27.35 4.29
CA GLY A 142 3.56 -28.40 4.94
C GLY A 142 4.16 -29.27 3.85
N GLY A 143 5.45 -29.08 3.60
CA GLY A 143 6.24 -30.03 2.84
C GLY A 143 6.38 -31.31 3.67
N PRO A 144 6.44 -32.50 3.04
CA PRO A 144 6.39 -33.76 3.78
C PRO A 144 7.71 -34.03 4.51
N GLY A 145 7.61 -34.20 5.82
CA GLY A 145 8.54 -35.01 6.63
C GLY A 145 9.88 -34.38 6.99
N PHE A 146 10.14 -34.20 8.28
CA PHE A 146 11.07 -35.04 9.04
C PHE A 146 10.90 -34.73 10.54
N GLY A 147 10.81 -35.79 11.33
CA GLY A 147 10.22 -35.78 12.67
C GLY A 147 11.02 -35.09 13.78
N GLY A 148 10.27 -34.71 14.82
CA GLY A 148 10.76 -34.38 16.15
C GLY A 148 9.56 -34.07 17.05
N PRO A 149 9.46 -34.64 18.27
CA PRO A 149 8.32 -34.37 19.13
C PRO A 149 8.46 -32.97 19.74
N MET A 150 7.64 -32.01 19.30
CA MET A 150 7.52 -30.74 20.03
C MET A 150 6.68 -30.96 21.28
N GLN A 151 7.42 -31.18 22.36
CA GLN A 151 6.97 -31.12 23.73
C GLN A 151 6.72 -29.65 24.13
N GLY A 152 5.47 -29.34 24.46
CA GLY A 152 5.10 -28.40 25.52
C GLY A 152 5.25 -26.89 25.28
N GLY A 153 4.13 -26.17 25.26
CA GLY A 153 4.08 -24.73 25.51
C GLY A 153 2.66 -24.16 25.45
N PRO A 154 1.90 -24.11 26.56
CA PRO A 154 0.58 -23.50 26.61
C PRO A 154 0.72 -21.97 26.66
N GLY A 155 0.33 -21.30 25.57
CA GLY A 155 0.46 -19.84 25.49
C GLY A 155 -0.13 -19.24 24.22
N ALA A 156 -1.29 -19.73 23.78
CA ALA A 156 -2.08 -19.07 22.75
C ALA A 156 -2.66 -17.76 23.30
N ARG A 157 -2.07 -16.62 22.94
CA ARG A 157 -2.69 -15.28 23.02
C ARG A 157 -1.87 -14.33 22.15
N GLY A 158 -2.38 -13.57 21.20
CA GLY A 158 -3.70 -13.39 20.62
C GLY A 158 -3.43 -12.46 19.45
N GLY A 159 -3.93 -12.81 18.27
CA GLY A 159 -3.69 -12.04 17.06
C GLY A 159 -4.37 -10.68 17.11
N PHE A 160 -3.60 -9.62 16.86
CA PHE A 160 -4.12 -8.36 16.36
C PHE A 160 -3.42 -8.08 15.02
N GLY A 161 -3.92 -8.75 13.98
CA GLY A 161 -3.57 -8.43 12.60
C GLY A 161 -4.43 -7.27 12.13
N GLY A 162 -4.04 -6.04 12.46
CA GLY A 162 -4.62 -4.82 11.89
C GLY A 162 -4.27 -4.73 10.42
N GLY A 163 -5.18 -5.15 9.55
CA GLY A 163 -5.16 -4.84 8.13
C GLY A 163 -6.04 -3.63 7.86
N TRP A 164 -5.42 -2.51 7.49
CA TRP A 164 -6.05 -1.34 6.89
C TRP A 164 -5.36 -1.02 5.57
#